data_AF-A0A564YFP5-F1
#
_entry.id   AF-A0A564YFP5-F1
#
_cell.length_a   1.000
_cell.length_b   1.000
_cell.length_c   1.000
_cell.angle_alpha   90.00
_cell.angle_beta   90.00
_cell.angle_gamma   90.00
#
_symmetry.space_group_name_H-M   'P 1'
#
loop_
_entity.id
_entity.type
_entity.pdbx_description
1 polymer ?
#
loop_
_entity_poly.entity_id
_entity_poly.type
_entity_poly.pdbx_seq_one_letter_code
_entity_poly.pdbx_strand_id
1 'polypeptide(L)'
;MSIEEQVGLLSDLISILHRTYHFKRICLVGKERAIVKRKQFWDVIKTLGNRTGINVQTFLVDHKSNDDAFMIYMALWSGPDCYLLSIDEFRQHRYTIGPEGADLLAQWQTARQISVKNTHPLSFNDPVVCDSRIQGNMKDGWHIPYDSGEPRLSYLPPTTWLCLRPPTRLLLNNFQ
;
A
#
# COMPACT_ATOMS: atom_id res chain seq x y z
N MET A 1 13.19 19.20 13.37
CA MET A 1 11.73 19.35 13.23
C MET A 1 11.12 19.35 14.63
N SER A 2 10.42 20.42 14.99
CA SER A 2 9.75 20.57 16.28
C SER A 2 8.60 19.55 16.43
N ILE A 3 8.11 19.34 17.65
CA ILE A 3 6.95 18.46 17.89
C ILE A 3 5.71 19.03 17.21
N GLU A 4 5.55 20.35 17.19
CA GLU A 4 4.42 21.04 16.56
C GLU A 4 4.42 20.85 15.05
N GLU A 5 5.59 20.95 14.42
CA GLU A 5 5.77 20.64 12.99
C GLU A 5 5.40 19.19 12.69
N GLN A 6 5.81 18.24 13.53
CA GLN A 6 5.45 16.83 13.34
C GLN A 6 3.93 16.59 13.47
N VAL A 7 3.27 17.26 14.40
CA VAL A 7 1.81 17.19 14.56
C VAL A 7 1.11 17.75 13.33
N GLY A 8 1.58 18.89 12.82
CA GLY A 8 1.08 19.49 11.58
C GLY A 8 1.19 18.53 10.40
N LEU A 9 2.39 18.00 10.14
CA LEU A 9 2.63 17.08 9.03
C LEU A 9 1.78 15.81 9.11
N LEU A 10 1.64 15.22 10.31
CA LEU A 10 0.85 14.00 10.48
C LEU A 10 -0.66 14.26 10.30
N SER A 11 -1.15 15.39 10.82
CA SER A 11 -2.53 15.82 10.59
C SER A 11 -2.82 16.09 9.11
N ASP A 12 -1.90 16.77 8.42
CA ASP A 12 -2.00 17.06 6.99
C ASP A 12 -2.00 15.78 6.16
N LEU A 13 -1.12 14.83 6.50
CA LEU A 13 -1.09 13.52 5.87
C LEU A 13 -2.42 12.80 6.03
N ILE A 14 -2.99 12.74 7.24
CA ILE A 14 -4.30 12.10 7.49
C ILE A 14 -5.41 12.79 6.68
N SER A 15 -5.40 14.12 6.63
CA SER A 15 -6.34 14.90 5.83
C SER A 15 -6.20 14.64 4.32
N ILE A 16 -4.98 14.51 3.81
CA ILE A 16 -4.70 14.16 2.41
C ILE A 16 -5.21 12.74 2.12
N LEU A 17 -4.88 11.75 2.96
CA LEU A 17 -5.34 10.37 2.78
C LEU A 17 -6.86 10.27 2.73
N HIS A 18 -7.55 10.99 3.61
CA HIS A 18 -9.01 11.03 3.60
C HIS A 18 -9.58 11.66 2.33
N ARG A 19 -9.00 12.77 1.85
CA ARG A 19 -9.47 13.44 0.63
C ARG A 19 -9.20 12.61 -0.63
N THR A 20 -8.05 11.94 -0.69
CA THR A 20 -7.62 11.18 -1.88
C THR A 20 -8.26 9.81 -1.94
N TYR A 21 -8.33 9.08 -0.82
CA TYR A 21 -8.74 7.68 -0.79
C TYR A 21 -10.04 7.43 0.00
N HIS A 22 -10.67 8.48 0.54
CA HIS A 22 -11.89 8.38 1.33
C HIS A 22 -11.77 7.51 2.59
N PHE A 23 -10.55 7.31 3.10
CA PHE A 23 -10.34 6.57 4.34
C PHE A 23 -10.99 7.30 5.53
N LYS A 24 -11.86 6.59 6.24
CA LYS A 24 -12.55 7.08 7.45
C LYS A 24 -12.01 6.49 8.74
N ARG A 25 -11.27 5.37 8.66
CA ARG A 25 -10.66 4.69 9.80
C ARG A 25 -9.17 4.59 9.54
N ILE A 26 -8.37 5.19 10.40
CA ILE A 26 -6.91 5.21 10.27
C ILE A 26 -6.32 4.72 11.59
N CYS A 27 -5.44 3.71 11.51
CA CYS A 27 -4.68 3.23 12.66
C CYS A 27 -3.22 3.62 12.49
N LEU A 28 -2.70 4.41 13.43
CA LEU A 28 -1.29 4.77 13.49
C LEU A 28 -0.55 3.69 14.27
N VAL A 29 0.35 3.00 13.58
CA VAL A 29 1.11 1.88 14.13
C VAL A 29 2.55 2.31 14.29
N GLY A 30 3.15 1.95 15.41
CA GLY A 30 4.58 2.12 15.56
C GLY A 30 5.05 1.97 16.99
N LYS A 31 6.35 2.09 17.16
CA LYS A 31 6.94 2.25 18.50
C LYS A 31 6.38 3.48 19.19
N GLU A 32 6.35 3.42 20.51
CA GLU A 32 5.90 4.53 21.33
C GLU A 32 6.68 5.82 21.01
N ARG A 33 6.01 6.82 20.43
CA ARG A 33 6.60 8.13 20.10
C ARG A 33 6.02 9.23 20.99
N ALA A 34 6.83 10.24 21.29
CA ALA A 34 6.40 11.37 22.11
C ALA A 34 5.17 12.11 21.54
N ILE A 35 5.03 12.15 20.21
CA ILE A 35 3.96 12.88 19.50
C ILE A 35 2.56 12.38 19.85
N VAL A 36 2.35 11.05 19.82
CA VAL A 36 1.04 10.42 20.10
C VAL A 36 0.67 10.47 21.58
N LYS A 37 1.60 10.86 22.47
CA LYS A 37 1.31 11.16 23.88
C LYS A 37 0.88 12.60 24.12
N ARG A 38 1.03 13.50 23.14
CA ARG A 38 0.72 14.92 23.33
C ARG A 38 -0.77 15.16 23.20
N LYS A 39 -1.33 15.89 24.17
CA LYS A 39 -2.72 16.34 24.13
C LYS A 39 -3.03 17.15 22.85
N GLN A 40 -2.12 18.05 22.46
CA GLN A 40 -2.25 18.87 21.26
C GLN A 40 -2.46 18.04 19.99
N PHE A 41 -1.77 16.90 19.85
CA PHE A 41 -1.97 15.99 18.72
C PHE A 41 -3.42 15.51 18.67
N TRP A 42 -3.94 15.01 19.79
CA TRP A 42 -5.31 14.50 19.86
C TRP A 42 -6.37 15.58 19.74
N ASP A 43 -6.11 16.81 20.19
CA ASP A 43 -7.01 17.95 19.99
C ASP A 43 -7.16 18.31 18.50
N VAL A 44 -6.04 18.27 17.75
CA VAL A 44 -6.04 18.47 16.29
C VAL A 44 -6.79 17.33 15.58
N ILE A 45 -6.50 16.07 15.94
CA ILE A 45 -7.17 14.89 15.38
C ILE A 45 -8.68 14.91 15.67
N LYS A 46 -9.08 15.29 16.90
CA LYS A 46 -10.50 15.41 17.27
C LYS A 46 -11.20 16.49 16.46
N THR A 47 -10.56 17.64 16.27
CA THR A 47 -11.08 18.73 15.43
C THR A 47 -11.24 18.27 13.98
N LEU A 48 -10.25 17.55 13.44
CA LEU A 48 -10.31 16.98 12.10
C LEU A 48 -11.45 15.94 11.98
N GLY A 49 -11.56 15.03 12.95
CA GLY A 49 -12.61 14.02 13.01
C GLY A 49 -14.02 14.63 13.08
N ASN A 50 -14.22 15.67 13.90
CA ASN A 50 -15.51 16.37 13.98
C ASN A 50 -15.93 17.01 12.65
N ARG A 51 -14.98 17.45 11.82
CA ARG A 51 -15.25 18.09 10.52
C ARG A 51 -15.45 17.09 9.38
N THR A 52 -14.81 15.93 9.44
CA THR A 52 -14.68 15.00 8.31
C THR A 52 -15.31 13.62 8.55
N GLY A 53 -15.60 13.28 9.81
CA GLY A 53 -16.01 11.95 10.22
C GLY A 53 -14.88 10.92 10.29
N ILE A 54 -13.62 11.33 10.20
CA ILE A 54 -12.46 10.42 10.35
C ILE A 54 -12.32 9.98 11.82
N ASN A 55 -12.07 8.70 12.02
CA ASN A 55 -11.64 8.11 13.29
C ASN A 55 -10.18 7.67 13.19
N VAL A 56 -9.34 8.18 14.09
CA VAL A 56 -7.92 7.83 14.18
C VAL A 56 -7.66 7.11 15.49
N GLN A 57 -7.01 5.96 15.42
CA GLN A 57 -6.58 5.15 16.55
C GLN A 57 -5.06 4.97 16.50
N THR A 58 -4.47 4.57 17.63
CA THR A 58 -3.03 4.25 17.70
C THR A 58 -2.83 2.85 18.26
N PHE A 59 -1.94 2.08 17.63
CA PHE A 59 -1.41 0.84 18.17
C PHE A 59 0.08 1.03 18.42
N LEU A 60 0.44 1.19 19.69
CA LEU A 60 1.81 1.47 20.11
C LEU A 60 2.43 0.20 20.67
N VAL A 61 3.61 -0.14 20.15
CA VAL A 61 4.38 -1.29 20.63
C VAL A 61 5.55 -0.84 21.50
N ASP A 62 6.03 -1.76 22.34
CA ASP A 62 7.26 -1.55 23.10
C ASP A 62 8.46 -1.30 22.16
N HIS A 63 9.40 -0.48 22.62
CA HIS A 63 10.59 -0.11 21.86
C HIS A 63 11.43 -1.30 21.35
N LYS A 64 11.41 -2.45 22.05
CA LYS A 64 12.11 -3.68 21.66
C LYS A 64 11.33 -4.54 20.66
N SER A 65 10.05 -4.26 20.47
CA SER A 65 9.21 -5.00 19.52
C SER A 65 9.49 -4.57 18.08
N ASN A 66 9.16 -5.44 17.12
CA ASN A 66 9.22 -5.14 15.70
C ASN A 66 7.84 -4.64 15.23
N ASP A 67 7.67 -3.34 15.07
CA ASP A 67 6.40 -2.69 14.74
C ASP A 67 5.88 -3.03 13.35
N ASP A 68 6.79 -3.28 12.41
CA ASP A 68 6.49 -3.67 11.03
C ASP A 68 5.70 -5.00 10.93
N ALA A 69 5.96 -5.99 11.79
CA ALA A 69 5.20 -7.24 11.84
C ALA A 69 3.75 -7.00 12.27
N PHE A 70 3.54 -6.11 13.26
CA PHE A 70 2.19 -5.73 13.69
C PHE A 70 1.46 -4.92 12.62
N MET A 71 2.16 -4.06 11.87
CA MET A 71 1.61 -3.35 10.73
C MET A 71 1.04 -4.32 9.67
N ILE A 72 1.85 -5.31 9.26
CA ILE A 72 1.43 -6.34 8.30
C ILE A 72 0.24 -7.13 8.85
N TYR A 73 0.34 -7.62 10.09
CA TYR A 73 -0.71 -8.41 10.72
C TYR A 73 -2.04 -7.65 10.81
N MET A 74 -2.04 -6.41 11.29
CA MET A 74 -3.28 -5.64 11.44
C MET A 74 -3.91 -5.30 10.10
N ALA A 75 -3.11 -5.01 9.06
CA ALA A 75 -3.63 -4.75 7.74
C ALA A 75 -4.30 -6.01 7.15
N LEU A 76 -3.66 -7.17 7.27
CA LEU A 76 -4.24 -8.47 6.86
C LEU A 76 -5.51 -8.80 7.66
N TRP A 77 -5.47 -8.64 8.98
CA TRP A 77 -6.59 -8.93 9.88
C TRP A 77 -7.78 -8.01 9.67
N SER A 78 -7.55 -6.75 9.30
CA SER A 78 -8.61 -5.78 8.98
C SER A 78 -9.36 -6.12 7.70
N GLY A 79 -8.88 -7.08 6.92
CA GLY A 79 -9.53 -7.60 5.74
C GLY A 79 -9.07 -6.96 4.43
N PRO A 80 -9.67 -7.37 3.31
CA PRO A 80 -9.19 -7.02 1.97
C PRO A 80 -9.28 -5.52 1.66
N ASP A 81 -10.16 -4.76 2.30
CA ASP A 81 -10.29 -3.31 2.04
C ASP A 81 -9.34 -2.44 2.87
N CYS A 82 -8.44 -3.07 3.62
CA CYS A 82 -7.42 -2.36 4.38
C CYS A 82 -6.19 -2.06 3.51
N TYR A 83 -5.70 -0.83 3.61
CA TYR A 83 -4.49 -0.37 2.94
C TYR A 83 -3.40 -0.07 3.95
N LEU A 84 -2.15 -0.27 3.52
CA LEU A 84 -0.97 -0.06 4.34
C LEU A 84 -0.19 1.15 3.81
N LEU A 85 -0.07 2.21 4.61
CA LEU A 85 0.82 3.32 4.26
C LEU A 85 2.23 3.06 4.81
N SER A 86 3.19 2.79 3.94
CA SER A 86 4.58 2.56 4.33
C SER A 86 5.55 2.85 3.18
N ILE A 87 6.80 3.16 3.50
CA ILE A 87 7.92 3.19 2.54
C ILE A 87 8.79 1.94 2.62
N ASP A 88 8.55 1.07 3.60
CA ASP A 88 9.30 -0.17 3.80
C ASP A 88 8.98 -1.19 2.69
N GLU A 89 9.98 -2.00 2.35
CA GLU A 89 9.89 -3.11 1.42
C GLU A 89 9.65 -4.47 2.13
N PHE A 90 9.66 -4.50 3.47
CA PHE A 90 9.48 -5.69 4.30
C PHE A 90 10.39 -6.86 3.86
N ARG A 91 11.62 -6.56 3.41
CA ARG A 91 12.57 -7.54 2.85
C ARG A 91 12.90 -8.65 3.85
N GLN A 92 13.07 -8.29 5.12
CA GLN A 92 13.36 -9.24 6.19
C GLN A 92 12.18 -10.20 6.44
N HIS A 93 10.95 -9.70 6.40
CA HIS A 93 9.75 -10.54 6.58
C HIS A 93 9.58 -11.50 5.42
N ARG A 94 9.75 -11.05 4.17
CA ARG A 94 9.76 -11.92 2.99
C ARG A 94 10.81 -13.03 3.09
N TYR A 95 12.01 -12.70 3.57
CA TYR A 95 13.04 -13.72 3.79
C TYR A 95 12.62 -14.75 4.86
N THR A 96 12.01 -14.29 5.95
CA THR A 96 11.69 -15.13 7.11
C THR A 96 10.55 -16.12 6.85
N ILE A 97 9.57 -15.74 6.02
CA ILE A 97 8.38 -16.58 5.71
C ILE A 97 8.62 -17.64 4.63
N GLY A 98 9.81 -17.67 4.02
CA GLY A 98 10.15 -18.60 2.95
C GLY A 98 9.61 -18.19 1.57
N PRO A 99 9.98 -18.91 0.50
CA PRO A 99 9.77 -18.48 -0.88
C PRO A 99 8.29 -18.34 -1.29
N GLU A 100 7.44 -19.32 -0.98
CA GLU A 100 5.99 -19.22 -1.29
C GLU A 100 5.33 -18.05 -0.53
N GLY A 101 5.66 -17.89 0.75
CA GLY A 101 5.16 -16.78 1.55
C GLY A 101 5.66 -15.43 1.04
N ALA A 102 6.92 -15.36 0.59
CA ALA A 102 7.53 -14.15 0.06
C ALA A 102 6.78 -13.63 -1.16
N ASP A 103 6.40 -14.53 -2.08
CA ASP A 103 5.64 -14.20 -3.28
C ASP A 103 4.24 -13.69 -2.93
N LEU A 104 3.55 -14.36 -2.00
CA LEU A 104 2.23 -13.94 -1.53
C LEU A 104 2.27 -12.58 -0.83
N LEU A 105 3.27 -12.36 0.04
CA LEU A 105 3.46 -11.09 0.73
C LEU A 105 3.80 -9.97 -0.26
N ALA A 106 4.64 -10.24 -1.27
CA ALA A 106 4.96 -9.28 -2.31
C ALA A 106 3.72 -8.88 -3.11
N GLN A 107 2.90 -9.84 -3.54
CA GLN A 107 1.64 -9.55 -4.25
C GLN A 107 0.66 -8.75 -3.41
N TRP A 108 0.47 -9.16 -2.15
CA TRP A 108 -0.36 -8.43 -1.21
C TRP A 108 0.15 -7.00 -1.03
N GLN A 109 1.46 -6.82 -0.87
CA GLN A 109 2.09 -5.51 -0.74
C GLN A 109 1.84 -4.65 -1.98
N THR A 110 2.03 -5.19 -3.18
CA THR A 110 1.73 -4.50 -4.44
C THR A 110 0.27 -4.05 -4.54
N ALA A 111 -0.67 -4.86 -4.05
CA ALA A 111 -2.11 -4.56 -4.09
C ALA A 111 -2.62 -3.65 -2.96
N ARG A 112 -1.88 -3.52 -1.84
CA ARG A 112 -2.37 -2.86 -0.62
C ARG A 112 -1.49 -1.76 -0.08
N GLN A 113 -0.21 -1.71 -0.44
CA GLN A 113 0.70 -0.68 0.04
C GLN A 113 0.52 0.61 -0.76
N ILE A 114 0.29 1.70 -0.04
CA ILE A 114 0.44 3.07 -0.52
C ILE A 114 1.81 3.53 -0.04
N SER A 115 2.66 4.02 -0.94
CA SER A 115 3.97 4.57 -0.57
C SER A 115 4.01 6.07 -0.80
N VAL A 116 4.56 6.82 0.15
CA VAL A 116 4.74 8.28 0.02
C VAL A 116 5.94 8.56 -0.90
N LYS A 117 5.75 9.41 -1.91
CA LYS A 117 6.85 9.98 -2.70
C LYS A 117 7.33 11.26 -2.02
N ASN A 118 8.64 11.40 -1.88
CA ASN A 118 9.24 12.59 -1.29
C ASN A 118 9.26 13.77 -2.29
N THR A 119 8.07 14.22 -2.71
CA THR A 119 7.85 15.32 -3.66
C THR A 119 7.07 16.44 -3.00
N HIS A 120 7.18 17.65 -3.54
CA HIS A 120 6.32 18.79 -3.20
C HIS A 120 5.54 19.23 -4.45
N PRO A 121 4.20 19.16 -4.45
CA PRO A 121 3.32 18.66 -3.38
C PRO A 121 3.49 17.16 -3.10
N LEU A 122 3.06 16.73 -1.91
CA LEU A 122 3.11 15.33 -1.49
C LEU A 122 2.33 14.47 -2.51
N SER A 123 2.97 13.42 -3.01
CA SER A 123 2.35 12.48 -3.93
C SER A 123 2.54 11.04 -3.44
N PHE A 124 1.74 10.12 -3.97
CA PHE A 124 1.74 8.72 -3.55
C PHE A 124 2.04 7.80 -4.74
N ASN A 125 2.57 6.62 -4.43
CA ASN A 125 2.44 5.45 -5.29
C ASN A 125 1.16 4.74 -4.88
N ASP A 126 0.21 4.71 -5.79
CA ASP A 126 -1.04 3.99 -5.58
C ASP A 126 -0.80 2.47 -5.63
N PRO A 127 -1.64 1.69 -4.91
CA PRO A 127 -1.61 0.24 -5.01
C PRO A 127 -2.02 -0.19 -6.42
N VAL A 128 -1.47 -1.30 -6.86
CA VAL A 128 -1.72 -1.78 -8.22
C VAL A 128 -3.12 -2.37 -8.31
N VAL A 129 -3.87 -1.91 -9.31
CA VAL A 129 -5.24 -2.34 -9.56
C VAL A 129 -5.31 -3.69 -10.27
N CYS A 130 -4.29 -4.03 -11.05
CA CYS A 130 -4.21 -5.26 -11.84
C CYS A 130 -3.11 -6.18 -11.32
N ASP A 131 -3.37 -7.49 -11.25
CA ASP A 131 -2.32 -8.46 -10.90
C ASP A 131 -1.16 -8.37 -11.92
N SER A 132 0.06 -8.34 -11.41
CA SER A 132 1.30 -8.22 -12.19
C SER A 132 1.85 -9.56 -12.67
N ARG A 133 1.03 -10.61 -12.67
CA ARG A 133 1.36 -11.93 -13.22
C ARG A 133 1.00 -12.05 -14.69
N ILE A 134 1.42 -13.17 -15.27
CA ILE A 134 0.93 -13.59 -16.58
C ILE A 134 -0.59 -13.75 -16.51
N GLN A 135 -1.29 -13.05 -17.37
CA GLN A 135 -2.75 -13.08 -17.46
C GLN A 135 -3.17 -13.35 -18.89
N GLY A 136 -4.18 -14.16 -19.09
CA GLY A 136 -4.69 -14.38 -20.43
C GLY A 136 -5.44 -15.67 -20.61
N ASN A 137 -5.92 -15.83 -21.83
CA ASN A 137 -6.55 -17.06 -22.30
C ASN A 137 -6.43 -17.12 -23.84
N MET A 138 -6.81 -18.25 -24.44
CA MET A 138 -6.71 -18.44 -25.89
C MET A 138 -7.66 -17.57 -26.71
N LYS A 139 -8.69 -16.97 -26.09
CA LYS A 139 -9.67 -16.10 -26.75
C LYS A 139 -9.21 -14.64 -26.78
N ASP A 140 -8.74 -14.12 -25.65
CA ASP A 140 -8.39 -12.71 -25.48
C ASP A 140 -6.89 -12.45 -25.66
N GLY A 141 -6.08 -13.51 -25.64
CA GLY A 141 -4.63 -13.44 -25.70
C GLY A 141 -3.97 -13.47 -24.33
N TRP A 142 -2.65 -13.29 -24.35
CA TRP A 142 -1.80 -13.33 -23.16
C TRP A 142 -1.08 -12.00 -22.96
N HIS A 143 -1.02 -11.56 -21.70
CA HIS A 143 -0.25 -10.43 -21.21
C HIS A 143 0.82 -10.99 -20.29
N ILE A 144 2.07 -10.88 -20.72
CA ILE A 144 3.24 -11.43 -20.03
C ILE A 144 4.11 -10.26 -19.58
N PRO A 145 4.22 -10.01 -18.27
CA PRO A 145 5.13 -8.99 -17.77
C PRO A 145 6.57 -9.47 -17.96
N TYR A 146 7.48 -8.57 -18.30
CA TYR A 146 8.91 -8.87 -18.38
C TYR A 146 9.72 -7.72 -17.79
N ASP A 147 10.94 -8.03 -17.34
CA ASP A 147 11.86 -7.03 -16.80
C ASP A 147 12.60 -6.33 -17.94
N SER A 148 12.59 -5.00 -17.93
CA SER A 148 13.36 -4.18 -18.89
C SER A 148 14.82 -4.04 -18.49
N GLY A 149 15.23 -4.56 -17.33
CA GLY A 149 16.58 -4.41 -16.76
C GLY A 149 16.77 -3.12 -15.97
N GLU A 150 15.70 -2.32 -15.81
CA GLU A 150 15.74 -1.06 -15.06
C GLU A 150 15.52 -1.31 -13.56
N PRO A 151 16.32 -0.72 -12.66
CA PRO A 151 16.14 -0.89 -11.22
C PRO A 151 14.76 -0.43 -10.75
N ARG A 152 14.07 -1.28 -9.99
CA ARG A 152 12.74 -0.99 -9.44
C ARG A 152 12.62 -1.50 -8.00
N LEU A 153 11.82 -0.81 -7.18
CA LEU A 153 11.41 -1.36 -5.88
C LEU A 153 10.67 -2.68 -6.09
N SER A 154 11.00 -3.67 -5.27
CA SER A 154 10.57 -5.04 -5.48
C SER A 154 9.05 -5.29 -5.42
N TYR A 155 8.30 -4.38 -4.79
CA TYR A 155 6.83 -4.43 -4.71
C TYR A 155 6.13 -3.60 -5.80
N LEU A 156 6.85 -2.82 -6.60
CA LEU A 156 6.22 -2.10 -7.71
C LEU A 156 5.94 -3.07 -8.85
N PRO A 157 4.86 -2.86 -9.62
CA PRO A 157 4.53 -3.72 -10.73
C PRO A 157 5.54 -3.53 -11.88
N PRO A 158 5.67 -4.53 -12.76
CA PRO A 158 6.39 -4.40 -14.02
C PRO A 158 5.70 -3.36 -14.90
N THR A 159 6.49 -2.52 -15.55
CA THR A 159 6.02 -1.45 -16.44
C THR A 159 6.02 -1.89 -17.91
N THR A 160 6.67 -3.01 -18.23
CA THR A 160 6.80 -3.56 -19.57
C THR A 160 6.08 -4.89 -19.72
N TRP A 161 5.33 -5.02 -20.82
CA TRP A 161 4.42 -6.14 -21.08
C TRP A 161 4.52 -6.62 -22.52
N LEU A 162 4.64 -7.93 -22.70
CA LEU A 162 4.47 -8.61 -23.97
C LEU A 162 2.99 -8.98 -24.13
N CYS A 163 2.36 -8.46 -25.18
CA CYS A 163 0.96 -8.73 -25.49
C CYS A 163 0.86 -9.67 -26.71
N LEU A 164 0.40 -10.90 -26.49
CA LEU A 164 0.14 -11.89 -27.53
C LEU A 164 -1.35 -11.92 -27.82
N ARG A 165 -1.77 -11.62 -29.06
CA ARG A 165 -3.19 -11.68 -29.45
C ARG A 165 -3.44 -12.85 -30.40
N PRO A 166 -4.55 -13.60 -30.24
CA PRO A 166 -4.92 -14.64 -31.20
C PRO A 166 -5.18 -14.01 -32.57
N PRO A 167 -4.84 -14.69 -33.67
CA PRO A 167 -5.15 -14.19 -35.00
C PRO A 167 -6.67 -14.08 -35.19
N THR A 168 -7.14 -12.90 -35.59
CA THR A 168 -8.56 -12.54 -35.75
C THR A 168 -9.34 -13.49 -36.67
N ARG A 169 -8.65 -14.26 -37.52
CA ARG A 169 -9.23 -15.21 -38.49
C ARG A 169 -9.76 -16.52 -37.89
N LEU A 170 -9.41 -16.88 -36.65
CA LEU A 170 -9.87 -18.14 -36.06
C LEU A 170 -11.27 -18.07 -35.42
N LEU A 171 -11.88 -16.88 -35.31
CA LEU A 171 -13.22 -16.72 -34.74
C LEU A 171 -14.36 -16.86 -35.77
N LEU A 172 -14.04 -16.93 -37.07
CA LEU A 172 -15.06 -17.01 -38.15
C LEU A 172 -15.25 -18.41 -38.75
N ASN A 173 -14.46 -19.41 -38.36
CA ASN A 173 -14.49 -20.72 -39.03
C ASN A 173 -15.08 -21.88 -38.20
N ASN A 174 -15.77 -21.61 -37.08
CA ASN A 174 -16.39 -22.66 -36.26
C ASN A 174 -17.94 -22.67 -36.31
N PHE A 175 -18.54 -22.07 -37.34
CA PHE A 175 -19.97 -22.22 -37.63
C PHE A 175 -20.19 -22.45 -39.14
N GLN A 176 -19.91 -23.66 -39.61
CA GLN A 176 -20.51 -24.22 -40.81
C GLN A 176 -20.63 -25.73 -40.67
#